data_AF-A0A8T4RT22-F1
#
_entry.id   AF-A0A8T4RT22-F1
#
_cell.length_a   1.000
_cell.length_b   1.000
_cell.length_c   1.000
_cell.angle_alpha   90.00
_cell.angle_beta   90.00
_cell.angle_gamma   90.00
#
_symmetry.space_group_name_H-M   'P 1'
#
loop_
_entity.id
_entity.type
_entity.pdbx_description
1 polymer ?
#
loop_
_entity_poly.entity_id
_entity_poly.type
_entity_poly.pdbx_seq_one_letter_code
_entity_poly.pdbx_strand_id
1 'polypeptide(L)'
;MESLNDFEIAVIKAMHSRKVYGSKHIRLEKIMKSGFMPHQYGESREAIESLLKKSLIIYAKRSKDAIQLNKEKLSEIYAVVRM
;
A
#
# COMPACT_ATOMS: atom_id res chain seq x y z
N MET A 1 -12.34 -5.05 12.57
CA MET A 1 -11.36 -4.77 11.51
C MET A 1 -10.86 -6.12 11.02
N GLU A 2 -10.92 -6.39 9.71
CA GLU A 2 -10.26 -7.58 9.17
C GLU A 2 -8.77 -7.52 9.53
N SER A 3 -8.22 -8.63 10.02
CA SER A 3 -6.79 -8.71 10.32
C SER A 3 -6.00 -8.46 9.04
N LEU A 4 -5.03 -7.57 9.10
CA LEU A 4 -4.05 -7.42 8.02
C LEU A 4 -2.98 -8.50 8.18
N ASN A 5 -2.48 -9.02 7.06
CA ASN A 5 -1.31 -9.90 7.06
C ASN A 5 0.00 -9.08 7.04
N ASP A 6 1.13 -9.76 7.27
CA ASP A 6 2.44 -9.11 7.35
C ASP A 6 2.84 -8.35 6.07
N PHE A 7 2.45 -8.87 4.90
CA PHE A 7 2.70 -8.22 3.61
C PHE A 7 1.88 -6.94 3.44
N GLU A 8 0.59 -6.95 3.81
CA GLU A 8 -0.27 -5.77 3.78
C GLU A 8 0.27 -4.67 4.71
N ILE A 9 0.68 -5.04 5.92
CA ILE A 9 1.31 -4.13 6.89
C ILE A 9 2.61 -3.56 6.32
N ALA A 10 3.47 -4.41 5.74
CA ALA A 10 4.73 -3.99 5.13
C ALA A 10 4.52 -3.01 3.97
N VAL A 11 3.53 -3.26 3.09
CA VAL A 11 3.16 -2.34 2.00
C VAL A 11 2.71 -0.99 2.56
N ILE A 12 1.82 -1.00 3.55
CA ILE A 12 1.35 0.24 4.20
C ILE A 12 2.52 1.01 4.82
N LYS A 13 3.38 0.35 5.61
CA LYS A 13 4.55 0.97 6.25
C LYS A 13 5.52 1.54 5.21
N ALA A 14 5.76 0.83 4.11
CA ALA A 14 6.61 1.30 3.01
C ALA A 14 6.03 2.51 2.27
N MET A 15 4.72 2.56 2.05
CA MET A 15 4.05 3.72 1.44
C MET A 15 3.98 4.92 2.41
N HIS A 16 3.72 4.66 3.69
CA HIS A 16 3.62 5.68 4.73
C HIS A 16 4.96 6.38 4.97
N SER A 17 6.06 5.62 5.14
CA SER A 17 7.41 6.18 5.31
C SER A 17 7.82 7.09 4.14
N ARG A 18 7.32 6.80 2.94
CA ARG A 18 7.56 7.58 1.72
C ARG A 18 6.54 8.70 1.49
N LYS A 19 5.59 8.89 2.40
CA LYS A 19 4.49 9.89 2.33
C LYS A 19 3.68 9.77 1.03
N VAL A 20 3.41 8.54 0.58
CA VAL A 20 2.66 8.27 -0.67
C VAL A 20 1.17 8.47 -0.43
N TYR A 21 0.73 9.72 -0.25
CA TYR A 21 -0.67 10.11 -0.16
C TYR A 21 -0.89 11.47 -0.84
N GLY A 22 -2.09 11.70 -1.35
CA GLY A 22 -2.51 12.99 -1.89
C GLY A 22 -2.03 13.27 -3.31
N SER A 23 -1.04 14.14 -3.46
CA SER A 23 -0.42 14.39 -4.76
C SER A 23 0.65 13.34 -5.08
N LYS A 24 1.22 12.71 -4.05
CA LYS A 24 2.29 11.72 -4.18
C LYS A 24 1.71 10.33 -4.36
N HIS A 25 2.12 9.69 -5.44
CA HIS A 25 1.75 8.34 -5.82
C HIS A 25 3.01 7.56 -6.23
N ILE A 26 2.88 6.24 -6.30
CA ILE A 26 3.98 5.35 -6.64
C ILE A 26 3.49 4.20 -7.51
N ARG A 27 4.31 3.78 -8.46
CA ARG A 27 3.96 2.64 -9.32
C ARG A 27 3.96 1.34 -8.52
N LEU A 28 3.02 0.45 -8.84
CA LEU A 28 2.90 -0.89 -8.24
C LEU A 28 4.24 -1.61 -8.23
N GLU A 29 4.88 -1.69 -9.41
CA GLU A 29 6.18 -2.33 -9.59
C GLU A 29 7.26 -1.76 -8.69
N LYS A 30 7.26 -0.43 -8.48
CA LYS A 30 8.24 0.24 -7.63
C LYS A 30 8.02 -0.10 -6.16
N ILE A 31 6.79 -0.29 -5.69
CA ILE A 31 6.53 -0.76 -4.32
C ILE A 31 7.04 -2.18 -4.13
N MET A 32 6.75 -3.08 -5.06
CA MET A 32 7.19 -4.47 -4.97
C MET A 32 8.72 -4.55 -4.94
N LYS A 33 9.40 -3.88 -5.88
CA LYS A 33 10.87 -3.89 -6.00
C LYS A 33 11.63 -3.17 -4.87
N SER A 34 10.98 -2.28 -4.13
CA SER A 34 11.65 -1.43 -3.13
C SER A 34 11.43 -1.85 -1.68
N GLY A 35 10.69 -2.94 -1.46
CA GLY A 35 10.37 -3.42 -0.11
C GLY A 35 10.36 -4.94 0.03
N PHE A 36 10.42 -5.68 -1.08
CA PHE A 36 10.25 -7.14 -1.08
C PHE A 36 11.32 -7.81 -1.97
N MET A 37 11.68 -9.05 -1.63
CA MET A 37 12.57 -9.86 -2.47
C MET A 37 11.83 -10.42 -3.69
N PRO A 38 12.53 -10.79 -4.79
CA PRO A 38 11.87 -11.28 -6.00
C PRO A 38 10.93 -12.47 -5.80
N HIS A 39 11.27 -13.38 -4.88
CA HIS A 39 10.42 -14.53 -4.56
C HIS A 39 9.13 -14.15 -3.83
N GLN A 40 9.05 -12.94 -3.28
CA GLN A 40 7.89 -12.41 -2.53
C GLN A 40 6.98 -11.54 -3.40
N TYR A 41 7.30 -11.39 -4.70
CA TYR A 41 6.54 -10.49 -5.57
C TYR A 41 5.10 -10.93 -5.76
N GLY A 42 4.82 -12.25 -5.72
CA GLY A 42 3.46 -12.79 -5.77
C GLY A 42 2.64 -12.32 -4.56
N GLU A 43 3.13 -12.58 -3.37
CA GLU A 43 2.48 -12.24 -2.10
C GLU A 43 2.35 -10.73 -1.92
N SER A 44 3.37 -9.96 -2.33
CA SER A 44 3.29 -8.49 -2.29
C SER A 44 2.22 -7.95 -3.23
N ARG A 45 2.01 -8.58 -4.39
CA ARG A 45 0.97 -8.21 -5.34
C ARG A 45 -0.41 -8.52 -4.78
N GLU A 46 -0.60 -9.71 -4.24
CA GLU A 46 -1.85 -10.10 -3.57
C GLU A 46 -2.19 -9.17 -2.40
N ALA A 47 -1.19 -8.79 -1.60
CA ALA A 47 -1.36 -7.81 -0.52
C ALA A 47 -1.82 -6.44 -1.05
N ILE A 48 -1.23 -5.96 -2.15
CA ILE A 48 -1.67 -4.70 -2.78
C ILE A 48 -3.11 -4.81 -3.28
N GLU A 49 -3.47 -5.90 -3.96
CA GLU A 49 -4.84 -6.13 -4.44
C GLU A 49 -5.84 -6.21 -3.28
N SER A 50 -5.48 -6.85 -2.18
CA SER A 50 -6.27 -6.89 -0.94
C SER A 50 -6.45 -5.49 -0.33
N LEU A 51 -5.37 -4.70 -0.22
CA LEU A 51 -5.43 -3.33 0.29
C LEU A 51 -6.31 -2.40 -0.57
N LEU A 52 -6.31 -2.61 -1.89
CA LEU A 52 -7.21 -1.91 -2.82
C LEU A 52 -8.67 -2.27 -2.54
N LYS A 53 -8.99 -3.56 -2.36
CA LYS A 53 -10.34 -4.03 -1.98
C LYS A 53 -10.78 -3.43 -0.64
N LYS A 54 -9.88 -3.38 0.35
CA LYS A 54 -10.10 -2.76 1.68
C LYS A 54 -10.17 -1.22 1.63
N SER A 55 -9.91 -0.61 0.47
CA SER A 55 -9.87 0.84 0.25
C SER A 55 -8.85 1.59 1.12
N LEU A 56 -7.82 0.90 1.62
CA LEU A 56 -6.71 1.50 2.37
C LEU A 56 -5.69 2.15 1.44
N ILE A 57 -5.62 1.65 0.21
CA ILE A 57 -4.90 2.27 -0.90
C ILE A 57 -5.87 2.46 -2.06
N ILE A 58 -5.57 3.43 -2.92
CA ILE A 58 -6.38 3.79 -4.09
C ILE A 58 -5.46 4.05 -5.28
N TYR A 59 -6.00 3.87 -6.48
CA TYR A 59 -5.32 4.27 -7.70
C TYR A 59 -5.16 5.80 -7.78
N ALA A 60 -4.06 6.25 -8.37
CA ALA A 60 -3.84 7.65 -8.68
C ALA A 60 -4.78 8.07 -9.83
N LYS A 61 -5.40 9.25 -9.70
CA LYS A 61 -6.44 9.73 -10.62
C LYS A 61 -6.04 9.75 -12.11
N ARG A 62 -4.75 9.86 -12.42
CA ARG A 62 -4.20 9.95 -13.78
C ARG A 62 -3.41 8.72 -14.23
N SER A 63 -3.27 7.69 -13.41
CA SER A 63 -2.45 6.52 -13.73
C SER A 63 -3.05 5.25 -13.15
N LYS A 64 -3.35 4.29 -14.03
CA LYS A 64 -3.89 2.98 -13.64
C LYS A 64 -2.88 2.09 -12.93
N ASP A 65 -1.59 2.39 -13.03
CA ASP A 65 -0.51 1.58 -12.44
C ASP A 65 0.14 2.24 -11.23
N ALA A 66 -0.35 3.40 -10.83
CA ALA A 66 0.14 4.10 -9.64
C ALA A 66 -0.89 4.08 -8.53
N ILE A 67 -0.42 3.82 -7.32
CA ILE A 67 -1.20 3.75 -6.10
C ILE A 67 -0.76 4.81 -5.10
N GLN A 68 -1.66 5.13 -4.19
CA GLN A 68 -1.43 6.00 -3.04
C GLN A 68 -2.26 5.52 -1.86
N LEU A 69 -1.83 5.86 -0.64
CA LEU A 69 -2.61 5.65 0.57
C LEU A 69 -3.90 6.48 0.47
N ASN A 70 -5.01 5.90 0.92
CA ASN A 70 -6.29 6.59 0.95
C ASN A 70 -6.28 7.65 2.05
N LYS A 71 -6.42 8.93 1.64
CA LYS A 71 -6.47 10.06 2.56
C LYS A 71 -7.65 9.98 3.54
N GLU A 72 -8.78 9.45 3.09
CA GLU A 72 -10.00 9.34 3.89
C GLU A 72 -9.87 8.29 5.00
N LYS A 73 -8.95 7.33 4.84
CA LYS A 73 -8.66 6.26 5.80
C LYS A 73 -7.32 6.41 6.51
N LEU A 74 -6.75 7.62 6.55
CA LEU A 74 -5.44 7.83 7.17
C LEU A 74 -5.41 7.44 8.65
N SER A 75 -6.49 7.64 9.40
CA SER A 75 -6.59 7.20 10.80
C SER A 75 -6.41 5.69 10.95
N GLU A 76 -7.08 4.88 10.11
CA GLU A 76 -6.92 3.42 10.08
C GLU A 76 -5.50 3.04 9.70
N ILE A 77 -4.94 3.69 8.67
CA ILE A 77 -3.57 3.46 8.21
C ILE A 77 -2.55 3.78 9.31
N TYR A 78 -2.75 4.86 10.07
CA TYR A 78 -1.89 5.22 11.20
C TYR A 78 -1.97 4.19 12.32
N ALA A 79 -3.15 3.62 12.60
CA ALA A 79 -3.29 2.54 13.58
C ALA A 79 -2.43 1.33 13.17
N VAL A 80 -2.48 0.93 11.90
CA VAL A 80 -1.67 -0.16 11.35
C VAL A 80 -0.16 0.11 11.45
N VAL A 81 0.26 1.35 11.18
CA VAL A 81 1.69 1.72 11.23
C VAL A 81 2.24 1.74 12.66
N ARG A 82 1.41 2.05 13.66
CA ARG A 82 1.79 2.15 15.07
C ARG A 82 1.80 0.81 15.81
N MET A 83 1.19 -0.24 15.24
CA MET A 83 1.34 -1.62 15.70
C MET A 83 2.73 -2.15 15.39
#